data_AF-A0A7J4E485-F1
#
_entry.id   AF-A0A7J4E485-F1
#
_cell.length_a   1.000
_cell.length_b   1.000
_cell.length_c   1.000
_cell.angle_alpha   90.00
_cell.angle_beta   90.00
_cell.angle_gamma   90.00
#
_symmetry.space_group_name_H-M   'P 1'
#
loop_
_entity.id
_entity.type
_entity.pdbx_description
1 polymer ?
#
loop_
_entity_poly.entity_id
_entity_poly.type
_entity_poly.pdbx_seq_one_letter_code
_entity_poly.pdbx_strand_id
1 'polypeptide(L)' 'MPEWGYSIQDLDPDRTVKCSGRELRISPKAATEVCRAIKGMKLDEAKRFLEEIIKMKRPVPF' A
#
# COMPACT_ATOMS: atom_id res chain seq x y z
N MET A 1 -20.11 -14.47 5.02
CA MET A 1 -18.83 -13.85 4.63
C MET A 1 -18.39 -13.00 5.81
N PRO A 2 -17.16 -13.14 6.34
CA PRO A 2 -16.78 -12.36 7.51
C PRO A 2 -16.77 -10.87 7.17
N GLU A 3 -17.36 -10.05 8.04
CA GLU A 3 -17.20 -8.60 7.96
C GLU A 3 -15.86 -8.23 8.59
N TRP A 4 -15.13 -7.37 7.89
CA TRP A 4 -13.80 -6.99 8.32
C TRP A 4 -13.68 -5.48 8.36
N GLY A 5 -13.36 -4.96 9.54
CA GLY A 5 -13.15 -3.54 9.75
C GLY A 5 -11.77 -3.08 9.26
N TYR A 6 -11.66 -1.76 9.07
CA TYR A 6 -10.38 -1.05 8.97
C TYR A 6 -10.06 -0.42 10.32
N SER A 7 -8.78 -0.32 10.67
CA SER A 7 -8.36 0.34 11.91
C SER A 7 -8.55 1.86 11.87
N ILE A 8 -8.63 2.45 10.68
CA ILE A 8 -8.90 3.88 10.50
C ILE A 8 -10.40 4.13 10.67
N GLN A 9 -10.73 5.07 11.56
CA GLN A 9 -12.06 5.58 11.83
C GLN A 9 -12.24 6.96 11.12
N ASP A 10 -13.48 7.39 10.92
CA ASP A 10 -13.84 8.73 10.42
C ASP A 10 -13.32 9.12 9.02
N LEU A 11 -13.41 8.20 8.06
CA LEU A 11 -13.13 8.49 6.65
C LEU A 11 -14.42 8.88 5.91
N ASP A 12 -14.36 10.00 5.18
CA ASP A 12 -15.40 10.42 4.24
C ASP A 12 -15.51 9.40 3.09
N PRO A 13 -16.65 8.70 2.94
CA PRO A 13 -16.82 7.65 1.94
C PRO A 13 -16.83 8.19 0.50
N ASP A 14 -17.18 9.47 0.27
CA ASP A 14 -17.26 10.03 -1.09
C ASP A 14 -15.88 10.46 -1.61
N ARG A 15 -14.95 10.73 -0.71
CA ARG A 15 -13.60 11.24 -1.04
C ARG A 15 -12.50 10.20 -0.84
N THR A 16 -12.83 9.05 -0.26
CA THR A 16 -11.83 8.04 0.14
C THR A 16 -12.14 6.70 -0.48
N VAL A 17 -11.13 6.09 -1.10
CA VAL A 17 -11.18 4.70 -1.56
C VAL A 17 -10.52 3.78 -0.53
N LYS A 18 -11.22 2.71 -0.14
CA LYS A 18 -10.70 1.66 0.75
C LYS A 18 -10.40 0.40 -0.06
N CYS A 19 -9.21 -0.17 0.11
CA CYS A 19 -8.82 -1.43 -0.53
C CYS A 19 -8.10 -2.34 0.48
N SER A 20 -8.39 -3.64 0.45
CA SER A 20 -7.72 -4.64 1.28
C SER A 20 -7.47 -5.92 0.48
N GLY A 21 -6.22 -6.39 0.45
CA GLY A 21 -5.87 -7.74 -0.01
C GLY A 21 -5.73 -8.67 1.20
N ARG A 22 -6.34 -9.86 1.15
CA ARG A 22 -6.27 -10.88 2.20
C ARG A 22 -5.57 -12.12 1.68
N GLU A 23 -4.94 -12.87 2.58
CA GLU A 23 -4.30 -14.16 2.26
C GLU A 23 -3.25 -14.06 1.14
N LEU A 24 -2.56 -12.92 1.06
CA LEU A 24 -1.49 -12.71 0.09
C LEU A 24 -0.25 -13.53 0.49
N ARG A 25 0.28 -14.31 -0.46
CA ARG A 25 1.52 -15.08 -0.29
C ARG A 25 2.76 -14.20 -0.47
N ILE A 26 2.92 -13.21 0.41
CA ILE A 26 4.05 -12.27 0.43
C ILE A 26 4.66 -12.17 1.82
N SER A 27 5.93 -11.76 1.91
CA SER A 27 6.58 -11.51 3.20
C SER A 27 5.93 -10.31 3.91
N PRO A 28 5.40 -10.47 5.14
CA PRO A 28 4.82 -9.36 5.88
C PRO A 28 5.82 -8.24 6.19
N LYS A 29 7.10 -8.60 6.39
CA LYS A 29 8.17 -7.62 6.67
C LYS A 29 8.42 -6.72 5.47
N ALA A 30 8.62 -7.33 4.29
CA ALA A 30 8.84 -6.57 3.07
C ALA A 30 7.61 -5.72 2.67
N ALA A 31 6.41 -6.28 2.84
CA ALA A 31 5.17 -5.56 2.57
C ALA A 31 5.03 -4.30 3.44
N THR A 32 5.43 -4.39 4.72
CA THR A 32 5.37 -3.25 5.66
C THR A 32 6.25 -2.10 5.20
N GLU A 33 7.50 -2.38 4.80
CA GLU A 33 8.44 -1.34 4.37
C GLU A 33 8.05 -0.72 3.02
N VAL A 34 7.51 -1.52 2.09
CA VAL A 34 6.94 -0.99 0.83
C VAL A 34 5.75 -0.06 1.13
N CYS A 35 4.83 -0.47 2.00
CA CYS A 35 3.69 0.36 2.41
C CYS A 35 4.13 1.65 3.12
N ARG A 36 5.20 1.59 3.93
CA ARG A 36 5.78 2.76 4.59
C ARG A 36 6.40 3.73 3.59
N ALA A 37 7.08 3.22 2.58
CA ALA A 37 7.72 4.03 1.54
C ALA A 37 6.70 4.80 0.68
N ILE A 38 5.55 4.19 0.35
CA ILE A 38 4.53 4.85 -0.49
C ILE A 38 3.56 5.74 0.31
N LYS A 39 3.63 5.73 1.65
CA LYS A 39 2.70 6.48 2.50
C LYS A 39 2.89 8.00 2.30
N GLY A 40 1.82 8.67 1.87
CA GLY A 40 1.81 10.12 1.65
C GLY A 40 2.18 10.57 0.23
N MET A 41 2.54 9.63 -0.66
CA MET A 41 2.74 9.93 -2.07
C MET A 41 1.42 10.15 -2.81
N LYS A 42 1.45 10.92 -3.90
CA LYS A 42 0.33 10.96 -4.85
C LYS A 42 0.22 9.62 -5.59
N LEU A 43 -0.98 9.25 -6.02
CA LEU A 43 -1.24 7.97 -6.68
C LEU A 43 -0.34 7.72 -7.89
N ASP A 44 -0.11 8.74 -8.72
CA ASP A 44 0.73 8.62 -9.92
C ASP A 44 2.22 8.46 -9.57
N GLU A 45 2.68 9.14 -8.53
CA GLU A 45 4.05 9.04 -8.04
C GLU A 45 4.31 7.65 -7.42
N ALA A 46 3.38 7.17 -6.60
CA ALA A 46 3.46 5.83 -6.00
C ALA A 46 3.52 4.74 -7.08
N LYS A 47 2.69 4.84 -8.14
CA LYS A 47 2.74 3.90 -9.28
C LYS A 47 4.11 3.90 -9.96
N ARG A 48 4.64 5.08 -10.29
CA ARG A 48 5.97 5.21 -10.91
C ARG A 48 7.07 4.65 -10.02
N PHE A 49 7.03 4.94 -8.73
CA PHE A 49 7.99 4.43 -7.75
C PHE A 49 7.99 2.90 -7.70
N LEU A 50 6.81 2.28 -7.64
CA LEU A 50 6.69 0.81 -7.66
C LEU A 50 7.19 0.19 -8.98
N GLU A 51 6.93 0.83 -10.12
CA GLU A 51 7.46 0.39 -11.41
C GLU A 51 8.99 0.48 -11.49
N GLU A 52 9.60 1.50 -10.91
CA GLU A 52 11.06 1.64 -10.84
C GLU A 52 11.70 0.54 -9.99
N ILE A 53 11.05 0.15 -8.88
CA ILE A 53 11.49 -0.96 -8.03
C ILE A 53 11.40 -2.29 -8.79
N ILE A 54 10.30 -2.54 -9.52
CA ILE A 54 10.15 -3.73 -10.36
C ILE A 54 11.25 -3.79 -11.42
N LYS A 55 11.64 -2.64 -11.98
CA LYS A 55 12.74 -2.50 -12.94
C LYS A 55 14.13 -2.49 -12.27
N MET A 56 14.20 -2.70 -10.95
CA MET A 56 15.43 -2.67 -10.14
C MET A 56 16.25 -1.38 -10.27
N LYS A 57 15.60 -0.26 -10.57
CA LYS A 57 16.25 1.05 -10.70
C LYS A 57 16.42 1.77 -9.37
N ARG A 58 15.63 1.39 -8.36
CA ARG A 58 15.57 2.06 -7.06
C ARG A 58 15.35 1.04 -5.94
N PRO A 59 16.13 1.11 -4.84
CA PRO A 59 15.92 0.26 -3.68
C PRO A 59 14.78 0.76 -2.78
N VAL A 60 14.19 -0.16 -2.02
CA VAL A 60 13.26 0.16 -0.92
C VAL A 60 14.07 0.21 0.38
N PRO A 61 14.01 1.31 1.16
CA PRO A 61 14.60 1.34 2.50
C PRO A 61 13.92 0.29 3.39
N PHE A 62 14.69 -0.48 4.16
CA PHE A 62 14.21 -1.59 4.98
C PHE A 62 14.42 -1.33 6.47
#